data_AF-A0AAN7B5Q5-F1
#
_entry.id   AF-A0AAN7B5Q5-F1
#
_cell.length_a   1.000
_cell.length_b   1.000
_cell.length_c   1.000
_cell.angle_alpha   90.00
_cell.angle_beta   90.00
_cell.angle_gamma   90.00
#
_symmetry.space_group_name_H-M   'P 1'
#
loop_
_entity.id
_entity.type
_entity.pdbx_description
1 polymer ?
#
loop_
_entity_poly.entity_id
_entity_poly.type
_entity_poly.pdbx_seq_one_letter_code
_entity_poly.pdbx_strand_id
1 'polypeptide(L)'
;SALPLSRFFYGRALLHSAEENNDPNLKAKALEQFNNTDTPQTITPAIALAMEPSTEHRGYLGELVAAGADLTCLDPNTGYTALDYAVFAGDSEAESIILDGLRQQFLCTAGEHEDAVVEAQVEQQRTEARLRKGYREMFQEKLRPIMLQSRRRWHNWQYASEDAYADALAVGRESDGERMFDQLRAIRDFAQFGRLPRSSDGLAMPLMDSRKGRTGGDEFIIFFSYRWINHDPGANSPDDANQTQYKRMIAAVESYLAHKETPDIPPEKLHIWMDFACVDQDNPSTGVSALPLIIAQCDAVITLQDDDYFDRAWCCVEALLTQTLREIYHVHSWFQQVPDESGRWELRYMEPISRLTLAGTKLTHESDRAKVMFLERQCGLLR
;
A
#
# COMPACT_ATOMS: atom_id res chain seq x y z
N SER A 1 -25.59 -2.30 -10.62
CA SER A 1 -25.92 -3.65 -10.13
C SER A 1 -26.71 -4.51 -11.14
N ALA A 2 -27.54 -3.96 -12.05
CA ALA A 2 -28.46 -4.78 -12.87
C ALA A 2 -27.79 -5.79 -13.85
N LEU A 3 -26.70 -5.42 -14.52
CA LEU A 3 -26.06 -6.29 -15.53
C LEU A 3 -25.37 -7.54 -14.92
N PRO A 4 -24.54 -7.44 -13.86
CA PRO A 4 -23.95 -8.61 -13.21
C PRO A 4 -25.01 -9.59 -12.69
N LEU A 5 -26.07 -9.09 -12.05
CA LEU A 5 -27.16 -9.94 -11.57
C LEU A 5 -27.95 -10.59 -12.72
N SER A 6 -28.15 -9.88 -13.84
CA SER A 6 -28.76 -10.49 -15.03
C SER A 6 -27.92 -11.65 -15.57
N ARG A 7 -26.59 -11.48 -15.60
CA ARG A 7 -25.65 -12.54 -16.01
C ARG A 7 -25.66 -13.71 -15.03
N PHE A 8 -25.74 -13.44 -13.73
CA PHE A 8 -25.90 -14.48 -12.71
C PHE A 8 -27.13 -15.35 -12.99
N PHE A 9 -28.32 -14.75 -13.10
CA PHE A 9 -29.55 -15.52 -13.30
C PHE A 9 -29.57 -16.24 -14.66
N TYR A 10 -29.01 -15.63 -15.71
CA TYR A 10 -28.88 -16.30 -17.00
C TYR A 10 -27.91 -17.50 -16.94
N GLY A 11 -26.74 -17.33 -16.32
CA GLY A 11 -25.78 -18.42 -16.09
C GLY A 11 -26.36 -19.53 -15.21
N ARG A 12 -27.12 -19.18 -14.18
CA ARG A 12 -27.83 -20.13 -13.30
C ARG A 12 -28.84 -20.98 -14.09
N ALA A 13 -29.61 -20.36 -14.97
CA ALA A 13 -30.53 -21.09 -15.85
C ALA A 13 -29.80 -22.02 -16.82
N LEU A 14 -28.66 -21.60 -17.38
CA LEU A 14 -27.81 -22.43 -18.23
C LEU A 14 -27.22 -23.61 -17.45
N LEU A 15 -26.78 -23.40 -16.21
CA LEU A 15 -26.22 -24.44 -15.36
C LEU A 15 -27.26 -25.51 -15.00
N HIS A 16 -28.47 -25.11 -14.60
CA HIS A 16 -29.56 -26.06 -14.38
C HIS A 16 -29.90 -26.87 -15.63
N SER A 17 -29.96 -26.22 -16.80
CA SER A 17 -30.19 -26.93 -18.06
C SER A 17 -29.03 -27.88 -18.41
N ALA A 18 -27.79 -27.52 -18.07
CA ALA A 18 -26.62 -28.37 -18.24
C ALA A 18 -26.70 -29.62 -17.36
N GLU A 19 -27.14 -29.49 -16.11
CA GLU A 19 -27.30 -30.60 -15.16
C GLU A 19 -28.43 -31.54 -15.58
N GLU A 20 -29.58 -31.01 -15.99
CA GLU A 20 -30.72 -31.80 -16.46
C GLU A 20 -30.39 -32.63 -17.72
N ASN A 21 -29.58 -32.06 -18.62
CA ASN A 21 -29.25 -32.67 -19.91
C ASN A 21 -27.86 -33.33 -19.94
N ASN A 22 -27.09 -33.24 -18.85
CA ASN A 22 -25.68 -33.62 -18.76
C ASN A 22 -24.82 -33.03 -19.91
N ASP A 23 -25.05 -31.76 -20.27
CA ASP A 23 -24.40 -31.06 -21.39
C ASP A 23 -23.23 -30.18 -20.92
N PRO A 24 -21.96 -30.58 -21.16
CA PRO A 24 -20.80 -29.81 -20.73
C PRO A 24 -20.68 -28.45 -21.46
N ASN A 25 -21.26 -28.29 -22.65
CA ASN A 25 -21.21 -27.02 -23.38
C ASN A 25 -22.08 -25.96 -22.71
N LEU A 26 -23.23 -26.35 -22.14
CA LEU A 26 -24.09 -25.45 -21.37
C LEU A 26 -23.41 -25.05 -20.06
N LYS A 27 -22.69 -25.97 -19.41
CA LYS A 27 -21.87 -25.65 -18.23
C LYS A 27 -20.77 -24.64 -18.56
N ALA A 28 -20.06 -24.82 -19.68
CA ALA A 28 -19.05 -23.85 -20.13
C ALA A 28 -19.66 -22.46 -20.39
N LYS A 29 -20.82 -22.40 -21.04
CA LYS A 29 -21.54 -21.13 -21.25
C LYS A 29 -22.02 -20.49 -19.94
N ALA A 30 -22.40 -21.28 -18.94
CA ALA A 30 -22.74 -20.76 -17.62
C ALA A 30 -21.51 -20.09 -16.97
N LEU A 31 -20.34 -20.75 -17.01
CA LEU A 31 -19.08 -20.20 -16.52
C LEU A 31 -18.67 -18.92 -17.27
N GLU A 32 -18.88 -18.85 -18.58
CA GLU A 32 -18.66 -17.62 -19.35
C GLU A 32 -19.52 -16.46 -18.84
N GLN A 33 -20.75 -16.71 -18.36
CA GLN A 33 -21.59 -15.67 -17.75
C GLN A 33 -21.07 -15.25 -16.38
N PHE A 34 -20.58 -16.20 -15.59
CA PHE A 34 -20.06 -15.95 -14.25
C PHE A 34 -18.72 -15.22 -14.23
N ASN A 35 -17.88 -15.44 -15.24
CA ASN A 35 -16.51 -14.92 -15.29
C ASN A 35 -16.35 -13.75 -16.27
N ASN A 36 -17.45 -13.29 -16.89
CA ASN A 36 -17.35 -12.30 -17.95
C ASN A 36 -16.81 -10.95 -17.46
N THR A 37 -15.71 -10.53 -18.05
CA THR A 37 -15.10 -9.21 -17.86
C THR A 37 -14.88 -8.47 -19.18
N ASP A 38 -15.50 -8.94 -20.28
CA ASP A 38 -15.25 -8.50 -21.66
C ASP A 38 -15.57 -7.02 -21.90
N THR A 39 -16.41 -6.44 -21.04
CA THR A 39 -16.75 -5.02 -21.07
C THR A 39 -15.98 -4.28 -19.96
N PRO A 40 -15.23 -3.21 -20.28
CA PRO A 40 -14.32 -2.50 -19.36
C PRO A 40 -14.95 -1.92 -18.07
N GLN A 41 -16.26 -2.06 -17.88
CA GLN A 41 -17.02 -1.50 -16.76
C GLN A 41 -17.85 -2.57 -16.04
N THR A 42 -17.70 -3.85 -16.39
CA THR A 42 -18.53 -4.92 -15.85
C THR A 42 -17.76 -5.72 -14.82
N ILE A 43 -18.26 -5.68 -13.58
CA ILE A 43 -17.86 -6.56 -12.50
C ILE A 43 -18.52 -7.93 -12.66
N THR A 44 -17.91 -8.97 -12.11
CA THR A 44 -18.49 -10.31 -12.09
C THR A 44 -19.70 -10.40 -11.13
N PRO A 45 -20.60 -11.37 -11.32
CA PRO A 45 -21.61 -11.75 -10.34
C PRO A 45 -21.08 -11.91 -8.91
N ALA A 46 -19.93 -12.57 -8.74
CA ALA A 46 -19.34 -12.80 -7.41
C ALA A 46 -19.01 -11.47 -6.71
N ILE A 47 -18.40 -10.53 -7.44
CA ILE A 47 -18.14 -9.17 -6.94
C ILE A 47 -19.45 -8.46 -6.58
N ALA A 48 -20.44 -8.46 -7.48
CA ALA A 48 -21.71 -7.76 -7.25
C ALA A 48 -22.48 -8.29 -6.03
N LEU A 49 -22.48 -9.60 -5.81
CA LEU A 49 -23.12 -10.22 -4.65
C LEU A 49 -22.37 -9.90 -3.35
N ALA A 50 -21.03 -9.91 -3.37
CA ALA A 50 -20.20 -9.58 -2.21
C ALA A 50 -20.30 -8.09 -1.79
N MET A 51 -20.65 -7.19 -2.71
CA MET A 51 -20.85 -5.76 -2.42
C MET A 51 -22.12 -5.47 -1.60
N GLU A 52 -23.13 -6.35 -1.65
CA GLU A 52 -24.44 -6.14 -1.04
C GLU A 52 -24.76 -7.32 -0.08
N PRO A 53 -24.26 -7.33 1.17
CA PRO A 53 -24.46 -8.44 2.10
C PRO A 53 -25.93 -8.79 2.31
N SER A 54 -26.32 -10.04 2.05
CA SER A 54 -27.62 -10.58 2.41
C SER A 54 -27.57 -12.11 2.46
N THR A 55 -28.51 -12.72 3.19
CA THR A 55 -28.64 -14.19 3.24
C THR A 55 -28.88 -14.78 1.85
N GLU A 56 -29.65 -14.09 1.00
CA GLU A 56 -29.91 -14.51 -0.37
C GLU A 56 -28.62 -14.45 -1.21
N HIS A 57 -27.86 -13.36 -1.13
CA HIS A 57 -26.61 -13.22 -1.87
C HIS A 57 -25.54 -14.22 -1.43
N ARG A 58 -25.47 -14.58 -0.14
CA ARG A 58 -24.60 -15.66 0.36
C ARG A 58 -24.97 -17.00 -0.26
N GLY A 59 -26.26 -17.30 -0.38
CA GLY A 59 -26.76 -18.49 -1.08
C GLY A 59 -26.28 -18.52 -2.54
N TYR A 60 -26.44 -17.40 -3.26
CA TYR A 60 -25.99 -17.27 -4.64
C TYR A 60 -24.46 -17.31 -4.80
N LEU A 61 -23.70 -16.78 -3.85
CA LEU A 61 -22.24 -16.95 -3.82
C LEU A 61 -21.85 -18.42 -3.68
N GLY A 62 -22.54 -19.17 -2.81
CA GLY A 62 -22.34 -20.62 -2.69
C GLY A 62 -22.61 -21.37 -3.99
N GLU A 63 -23.65 -20.98 -4.74
CA GLU A 63 -23.93 -21.54 -6.07
C GLU A 63 -22.83 -21.24 -7.09
N LEU A 64 -22.30 -20.01 -7.10
CA LEU A 64 -21.18 -19.64 -7.97
C LEU A 64 -19.91 -20.44 -7.65
N VAL A 65 -19.62 -20.61 -6.36
CA VAL A 65 -18.49 -21.43 -5.89
C VAL A 65 -18.65 -22.88 -6.36
N ALA A 66 -19.82 -23.49 -6.12
CA ALA A 66 -20.10 -24.86 -6.54
C ALA A 66 -20.04 -25.04 -8.07
N ALA A 67 -20.39 -24.00 -8.83
CA ALA A 67 -20.30 -24.02 -10.29
C ALA A 67 -18.84 -23.93 -10.81
N GLY A 68 -17.90 -23.44 -9.99
CA GLY A 68 -16.51 -23.22 -10.36
C GLY A 68 -16.23 -21.83 -10.95
N ALA A 69 -17.02 -20.82 -10.60
CA ALA A 69 -16.80 -19.43 -11.03
C ALA A 69 -15.46 -18.89 -10.50
N ASP A 70 -14.72 -18.14 -11.33
CA ASP A 70 -13.42 -17.55 -10.99
C ASP A 70 -13.57 -16.42 -9.98
N LEU A 71 -13.06 -16.64 -8.76
CA LEU A 71 -13.15 -15.69 -7.65
C LEU A 71 -11.98 -14.69 -7.62
N THR A 72 -10.98 -14.90 -8.49
CA THR A 72 -9.79 -14.04 -8.61
C THR A 72 -9.98 -12.89 -9.60
N CYS A 73 -11.12 -12.85 -10.29
CA CYS A 73 -11.48 -11.76 -11.18
C CYS A 73 -11.43 -10.41 -10.45
N LEU A 74 -10.82 -9.42 -11.11
CA LEU A 74 -10.69 -8.07 -10.59
C LEU A 74 -11.80 -7.17 -11.13
N ASP A 75 -12.37 -6.34 -10.27
CA ASP A 75 -13.17 -5.19 -10.67
C ASP A 75 -12.30 -4.26 -11.53
N PRO A 76 -12.68 -3.99 -12.81
CA PRO A 76 -11.88 -3.15 -13.70
C PRO A 76 -11.64 -1.72 -13.19
N ASN A 77 -12.53 -1.18 -12.35
CA ASN A 77 -12.45 0.20 -11.87
C ASN A 77 -11.59 0.35 -10.62
N THR A 78 -11.62 -0.65 -9.75
CA THR A 78 -10.99 -0.57 -8.41
C THR A 78 -9.83 -1.54 -8.23
N GLY A 79 -9.79 -2.61 -9.03
CA GLY A 79 -8.85 -3.71 -8.89
C GLY A 79 -9.13 -4.62 -7.69
N TYR A 80 -10.38 -4.64 -7.19
CA TYR A 80 -10.82 -5.46 -6.06
C TYR A 80 -11.49 -6.75 -6.52
N THR A 81 -11.26 -7.82 -5.77
CA THR A 81 -11.90 -9.13 -5.93
C THR A 81 -13.20 -9.21 -5.13
N ALA A 82 -13.96 -10.30 -5.31
CA ALA A 82 -15.13 -10.56 -4.47
C ALA A 82 -14.75 -10.68 -2.97
N LEU A 83 -13.58 -11.26 -2.66
CA LEU A 83 -13.08 -11.39 -1.30
C LEU A 83 -12.87 -10.02 -0.65
N ASP A 84 -12.30 -9.07 -1.39
CA ASP A 84 -12.08 -7.71 -0.90
C ASP A 84 -13.39 -7.05 -0.48
N TYR A 85 -14.42 -7.15 -1.32
CA TYR A 85 -15.73 -6.57 -1.03
C TYR A 85 -16.42 -7.23 0.17
N ALA A 86 -16.31 -8.56 0.32
CA ALA A 86 -16.83 -9.27 1.50
C ALA A 86 -16.14 -8.79 2.80
N VAL A 87 -14.81 -8.64 2.76
CA VAL A 87 -14.01 -8.12 3.89
C VAL A 87 -14.37 -6.67 4.20
N PHE A 88 -14.53 -5.81 3.19
CA PHE A 88 -14.93 -4.41 3.36
C PHE A 88 -16.32 -4.30 3.99
N ALA A 89 -17.25 -5.15 3.58
CA ALA A 89 -18.61 -5.17 4.11
C ALA A 89 -18.70 -5.79 5.52
N GLY A 90 -17.62 -6.43 6.00
CA GLY A 90 -17.61 -7.13 7.28
C GLY A 90 -18.48 -8.39 7.28
N ASP A 91 -18.77 -8.96 6.10
CA ASP A 91 -19.59 -10.17 5.98
C ASP A 91 -18.71 -11.42 6.12
N SER A 92 -18.49 -11.84 7.36
CA SER A 92 -17.67 -13.01 7.68
C SER A 92 -18.18 -14.33 7.06
N GLU A 93 -19.49 -14.45 6.81
CA GLU A 93 -20.05 -15.63 6.16
C GLU A 93 -19.73 -15.63 4.66
N ALA A 94 -19.91 -14.49 3.98
CA ALA A 94 -19.51 -14.35 2.59
C ALA A 94 -17.99 -14.51 2.41
N GLU A 95 -17.19 -13.97 3.33
CA GLU A 95 -15.73 -14.18 3.38
C GLU A 95 -15.40 -15.69 3.43
N SER A 96 -16.03 -16.44 4.34
CA SER A 96 -15.83 -17.89 4.46
C SER A 96 -16.19 -18.63 3.17
N ILE A 97 -17.34 -18.32 2.56
CA ILE A 97 -17.79 -18.97 1.31
C ILE A 97 -16.78 -18.73 0.19
N ILE A 98 -16.28 -17.50 0.05
CA ILE A 98 -15.31 -17.14 -0.99
C ILE A 98 -13.95 -17.80 -0.73
N LEU A 99 -13.48 -17.83 0.52
CA LEU A 99 -12.22 -18.50 0.87
C LEU A 99 -12.29 -20.02 0.61
N ASP A 100 -13.43 -20.65 0.90
CA ASP A 100 -13.65 -22.06 0.58
C ASP A 100 -13.64 -22.32 -0.93
N GLY A 101 -14.22 -21.42 -1.72
CA GLY A 101 -14.15 -21.48 -3.18
C GLY A 101 -12.74 -21.28 -3.73
N LEU A 102 -11.98 -20.32 -3.19
CA LEU A 102 -10.58 -20.11 -3.57
C LEU A 102 -9.73 -21.35 -3.25
N ARG A 103 -9.95 -21.96 -2.09
CA ARG A 103 -9.29 -23.22 -1.72
C ARG A 103 -9.56 -24.31 -2.76
N GLN A 104 -10.81 -24.48 -3.19
CA GLN A 104 -11.16 -25.45 -4.23
C GLN A 104 -10.48 -25.13 -5.57
N GLN A 105 -10.43 -23.85 -5.96
CA GLN A 105 -9.77 -23.42 -7.20
C GLN A 105 -8.27 -23.70 -7.20
N PHE A 106 -7.60 -23.41 -6.09
CA PHE A 106 -6.18 -23.69 -5.93
C PHE A 106 -5.91 -25.20 -5.89
N LEU A 107 -6.77 -25.99 -5.23
CA LEU A 107 -6.67 -27.47 -5.27
C LEU A 107 -6.84 -28.03 -6.69
N CYS A 108 -7.73 -27.46 -7.50
CA CYS A 108 -7.91 -27.91 -8.89
C CYS A 108 -6.73 -27.57 -9.82
N THR A 109 -5.88 -26.61 -9.43
CA THR A 109 -4.73 -26.15 -10.22
C THR A 109 -3.40 -26.65 -9.68
N ALA A 110 -3.33 -26.98 -8.38
CA ALA A 110 -2.21 -27.63 -7.74
C ALA A 110 -2.15 -29.13 -8.08
N GLY A 111 -0.96 -29.70 -8.15
CA GLY A 111 -0.76 -31.14 -8.34
C GLY A 111 -1.14 -31.96 -7.10
N GLU A 112 -1.00 -33.29 -7.17
CA GLU A 112 -1.17 -34.16 -6.01
C GLU A 112 -0.12 -33.82 -4.92
N HIS A 113 -0.58 -33.52 -3.69
CA HIS A 113 0.22 -33.27 -2.46
C HIS A 113 0.69 -31.83 -2.16
N GLU A 114 -0.20 -30.84 -2.28
CA GLU A 114 0.13 -29.43 -1.97
C GLU A 114 -0.84 -28.71 -1.02
N ASP A 115 -1.61 -29.42 -0.18
CA ASP A 115 -2.61 -28.82 0.73
C ASP A 115 -2.04 -27.64 1.57
N ALA A 116 -0.81 -27.77 2.07
CA ALA A 116 -0.16 -26.71 2.84
C ALA A 116 0.17 -25.47 2.00
N VAL A 117 0.48 -25.64 0.72
CA VAL A 117 0.73 -24.53 -0.23
C VAL A 117 -0.58 -23.83 -0.55
N VAL A 118 -1.66 -24.60 -0.76
CA VAL A 118 -3.00 -24.05 -0.98
C VAL A 118 -3.47 -23.23 0.22
N GLU A 119 -3.37 -23.76 1.44
CA GLU A 119 -3.75 -22.99 2.64
C GLU A 119 -2.91 -21.72 2.79
N ALA A 120 -1.61 -21.77 2.47
CA ALA A 120 -0.76 -20.59 2.50
C ALA A 120 -1.20 -19.53 1.46
N GLN A 121 -1.62 -19.95 0.27
CA GLN A 121 -2.16 -19.06 -0.76
C GLN A 121 -3.51 -18.44 -0.35
N VAL A 122 -4.41 -19.24 0.24
CA VAL A 122 -5.70 -18.75 0.75
C VAL A 122 -5.49 -17.73 1.86
N GLU A 123 -4.62 -18.02 2.83
CA GLU A 123 -4.32 -17.09 3.92
C GLU A 123 -3.60 -15.83 3.42
N GLN A 124 -2.77 -15.94 2.37
CA GLN A 124 -2.21 -14.77 1.70
C GLN A 124 -3.32 -13.89 1.10
N GLN A 125 -4.27 -14.46 0.36
CA GLN A 125 -5.40 -13.71 -0.21
C GLN A 125 -6.22 -13.00 0.87
N ARG A 126 -6.46 -13.70 2.00
CA ARG A 126 -7.16 -13.14 3.15
C ARG A 126 -6.40 -11.97 3.79
N THR A 127 -5.11 -12.17 4.05
CA THR A 127 -4.22 -11.15 4.63
C THR A 127 -4.17 -9.92 3.73
N GLU A 128 -4.04 -10.11 2.43
CA GLU A 128 -4.05 -9.01 1.46
C GLU A 128 -5.40 -8.29 1.43
N ALA A 129 -6.54 -8.99 1.42
CA ALA A 129 -7.85 -8.36 1.43
C ALA A 129 -8.08 -7.49 2.68
N ARG A 130 -7.66 -7.99 3.84
CA ARG A 130 -7.65 -7.23 5.11
C ARG A 130 -6.72 -6.03 5.02
N LEU A 131 -5.51 -6.19 4.45
CA LEU A 131 -4.57 -5.09 4.24
C LEU A 131 -5.17 -3.98 3.37
N ARG A 132 -5.84 -4.36 2.27
CA ARG A 132 -6.54 -3.42 1.38
C ARG A 132 -7.67 -2.68 2.09
N LYS A 133 -8.39 -3.35 2.97
CA LYS A 133 -9.42 -2.72 3.84
C LYS A 133 -8.79 -1.68 4.75
N GLY A 134 -7.71 -2.05 5.44
CA GLY A 134 -6.96 -1.16 6.30
C GLY A 134 -6.48 0.09 5.55
N TYR A 135 -5.91 -0.05 4.37
CA TYR A 135 -5.52 1.11 3.54
C TYR A 135 -6.70 2.00 3.18
N ARG A 136 -7.83 1.41 2.78
CA ARG A 136 -9.05 2.16 2.46
C ARG A 136 -9.54 2.96 3.68
N GLU A 137 -9.72 2.31 4.82
CA GLU A 137 -10.22 2.95 6.04
C GLU A 137 -9.25 4.04 6.53
N MET A 138 -7.95 3.74 6.61
CA MET A 138 -6.95 4.69 7.10
C MET A 138 -6.78 5.87 6.12
N PHE A 139 -6.51 5.58 4.86
CA PHE A 139 -6.16 6.62 3.90
C PHE A 139 -7.38 7.40 3.42
N GLN A 140 -8.45 6.72 2.98
CA GLN A 140 -9.61 7.39 2.39
C GLN A 140 -10.55 7.98 3.44
N GLU A 141 -10.75 7.31 4.57
CA GLU A 141 -11.74 7.76 5.56
C GLU A 141 -11.13 8.62 6.67
N LYS A 142 -9.86 8.41 7.04
CA LYS A 142 -9.21 9.18 8.11
C LYS A 142 -8.29 10.30 7.57
N LEU A 143 -7.29 9.96 6.77
CA LEU A 143 -6.25 10.92 6.35
C LEU A 143 -6.74 11.89 5.26
N ARG A 144 -7.41 11.39 4.22
CA ARG A 144 -7.84 12.20 3.07
C ARG A 144 -8.73 13.40 3.45
N PRO A 145 -9.74 13.29 4.34
CA PRO A 145 -10.53 14.45 4.75
C PRO A 145 -9.69 15.56 5.38
N ILE A 146 -8.66 15.20 6.15
CA ILE A 146 -7.74 16.16 6.80
C ILE A 146 -6.89 16.87 5.74
N MET A 147 -6.30 16.12 4.81
CA MET A 147 -5.50 16.65 3.71
C MET A 147 -6.31 17.49 2.70
N LEU A 148 -7.62 17.24 2.55
CA LEU A 148 -8.50 18.11 1.73
C LEU A 148 -8.82 19.43 2.43
N GLN A 149 -8.93 19.43 3.76
CA GLN A 149 -9.21 20.64 4.55
C GLN A 149 -7.98 21.55 4.66
N SER A 150 -6.78 20.96 4.70
CA SER A 150 -5.50 21.68 4.81
C SER A 150 -5.19 22.58 3.62
N ARG A 151 -5.76 22.31 2.44
CA ARG A 151 -5.73 23.21 1.27
C ARG A 151 -6.22 24.64 1.59
N ARG A 152 -6.98 24.82 2.69
CA ARG A 152 -7.47 26.12 3.18
C ARG A 152 -6.69 26.68 4.37
N ARG A 153 -5.94 25.85 5.11
CA ARG A 153 -5.13 26.22 6.29
C ARG A 153 -3.92 25.29 6.36
N TRP A 154 -2.77 25.77 5.94
CA TRP A 154 -1.50 25.03 5.90
C TRP A 154 -1.01 24.59 7.29
N HIS A 155 -1.48 25.25 8.36
CA HIS A 155 -1.04 24.97 9.72
C HIS A 155 -1.89 23.85 10.36
N ASN A 156 -1.23 22.85 10.94
CA ASN A 156 -1.76 21.74 11.77
C ASN A 156 -2.31 20.49 11.04
N TRP A 157 -2.25 20.41 9.71
CA TRP A 157 -2.81 19.24 9.00
C TRP A 157 -2.04 17.96 9.33
N GLN A 158 -0.72 18.07 9.43
CA GLN A 158 0.17 16.96 9.75
C GLN A 158 -0.16 16.41 11.13
N TYR A 159 -0.17 17.27 12.16
CA TYR A 159 -0.56 16.88 13.51
C TYR A 159 -1.93 16.18 13.55
N ALA A 160 -2.93 16.73 12.86
CA ALA A 160 -4.24 16.11 12.78
C ALA A 160 -4.19 14.74 12.07
N SER A 161 -3.37 14.60 11.03
CA SER A 161 -3.18 13.35 10.31
C SER A 161 -2.47 12.29 11.15
N GLU A 162 -1.47 12.69 11.93
CA GLU A 162 -0.73 11.85 12.87
C GLU A 162 -1.64 11.35 13.99
N ASP A 163 -2.45 12.23 14.58
CA ASP A 163 -3.44 11.88 15.60
C ASP A 163 -4.49 10.92 15.04
N ALA A 164 -5.02 11.20 13.85
CA ALA A 164 -6.01 10.32 13.21
C ALA A 164 -5.44 8.94 12.88
N TYR A 165 -4.19 8.88 12.41
CA TYR A 165 -3.47 7.63 12.19
C TYR A 165 -3.28 6.87 13.51
N ALA A 166 -2.83 7.57 14.56
CA ALA A 166 -2.59 7.02 15.88
C ALA A 166 -3.82 6.38 16.49
N ASP A 167 -4.93 7.12 16.46
CA ASP A 167 -6.17 6.71 17.10
C ASP A 167 -6.77 5.51 16.36
N ALA A 168 -6.67 5.49 15.02
CA ALA A 168 -7.13 4.34 14.24
C ALA A 168 -6.25 3.09 14.46
N LEU A 169 -4.93 3.25 14.63
CA LEU A 169 -4.05 2.14 15.06
C LEU A 169 -4.36 1.64 16.47
N ALA A 170 -4.81 2.51 17.38
CA ALA A 170 -5.18 2.12 18.74
C ALA A 170 -6.45 1.28 18.74
N VAL A 171 -7.47 1.69 17.99
CA VAL A 171 -8.73 0.94 17.83
C VAL A 171 -8.49 -0.44 17.22
N GLY A 172 -7.67 -0.53 16.16
CA GLY A 172 -7.39 -1.81 15.50
C GLY A 172 -6.66 -2.85 16.37
N ARG A 173 -5.92 -2.41 17.41
CA ARG A 173 -5.29 -3.35 18.36
C ARG A 173 -6.29 -4.07 19.25
N GLU A 174 -7.44 -3.45 19.51
CA GLU A 174 -8.47 -4.01 20.39
C GLU A 174 -9.34 -5.04 19.65
N SER A 175 -9.45 -4.95 18.32
CA SER A 175 -10.30 -5.83 17.50
C SER A 175 -9.61 -7.09 16.97
N ASP A 176 -8.36 -6.99 16.47
CA ASP A 176 -7.78 -8.04 15.62
C ASP A 176 -6.48 -8.70 16.14
N GLY A 177 -5.99 -8.32 17.33
CA GLY A 177 -4.86 -8.96 18.03
C GLY A 177 -3.47 -8.76 17.40
N GLU A 178 -3.36 -8.70 16.07
CA GLU A 178 -2.14 -8.40 15.32
C GLU A 178 -2.21 -7.02 14.66
N ARG A 179 -1.11 -6.26 14.71
CA ARG A 179 -1.05 -4.94 14.07
C ARG A 179 -0.77 -5.09 12.58
N MET A 180 -1.68 -4.62 11.75
CA MET A 180 -1.51 -4.59 10.30
C MET A 180 -0.47 -3.55 9.84
N PHE A 181 -0.43 -2.40 10.52
CA PHE A 181 0.46 -1.29 10.20
C PHE A 181 1.26 -0.87 11.44
N ASP A 182 2.52 -0.49 11.27
CA ASP A 182 3.33 0.07 12.35
C ASP A 182 3.04 1.57 12.59
N GLN A 183 3.43 2.06 13.76
CA GLN A 183 3.34 3.47 14.13
C GLN A 183 4.35 4.33 13.35
N LEU A 184 4.02 5.61 13.20
CA LEU A 184 4.99 6.59 12.69
C LEU A 184 6.10 6.82 13.72
N ARG A 185 7.33 6.53 13.31
CA ARG A 185 8.56 6.78 14.08
C ARG A 185 9.49 7.67 13.28
N ALA A 186 10.26 8.53 13.95
CA ALA A 186 11.25 9.35 13.27
C ALA A 186 12.48 9.59 14.15
N ILE A 187 13.56 10.03 13.51
CA ILE A 187 14.87 10.24 14.12
C ILE A 187 15.11 11.75 14.23
N ARG A 188 15.43 12.24 15.43
CA ARG A 188 15.78 13.66 15.64
C ARG A 188 17.27 13.92 15.44
N ASP A 189 18.12 13.13 16.11
CA ASP A 189 19.57 13.37 16.16
C ASP A 189 20.37 12.67 15.05
N PHE A 190 19.80 12.59 13.84
CA PHE A 190 20.37 11.83 12.72
C PHE A 190 21.81 12.26 12.37
N ALA A 191 22.09 13.56 12.38
CA ALA A 191 23.41 14.11 12.09
C ALA A 191 24.48 13.78 13.15
N GLN A 192 24.09 13.51 14.40
CA GLN A 192 25.04 13.22 15.48
C GLN A 192 25.47 11.75 15.50
N PHE A 193 24.71 10.87 14.85
CA PHE A 193 24.92 9.43 14.91
C PHE A 193 26.15 8.95 14.10
N GLY A 194 26.48 9.63 13.00
CA GLY A 194 27.70 9.37 12.23
C GLY A 194 27.67 8.15 11.31
N ARG A 195 26.50 7.54 11.06
CA ARG A 195 26.26 6.49 10.05
C ARG A 195 24.75 6.35 9.79
N LEU A 196 24.33 5.51 8.84
CA LEU A 196 22.92 5.12 8.77
C LEU A 196 22.53 4.26 9.99
N PRO A 197 21.51 4.68 10.78
CA PRO A 197 20.98 3.89 11.88
C PRO A 197 20.12 2.74 11.37
N ARG A 198 20.26 1.58 12.01
CA ARG A 198 19.36 0.44 11.89
C ARG A 198 18.26 0.57 12.95
N SER A 199 17.11 -0.06 12.73
CA SER A 199 16.02 -0.15 13.71
C SER A 199 16.45 -0.57 15.11
N SER A 200 17.43 -1.49 15.22
CA SER A 200 17.97 -1.96 16.49
C SER A 200 18.89 -0.96 17.21
N ASP A 201 19.29 0.14 16.57
CA ASP A 201 20.09 1.18 17.22
C ASP A 201 19.25 2.04 18.19
N GLY A 202 17.91 1.95 18.11
CA GLY A 202 17.00 2.61 19.06
C GLY A 202 16.87 4.13 18.88
N LEU A 203 17.31 4.67 17.74
CA LEU A 203 17.22 6.11 17.43
C LEU A 203 15.83 6.56 16.97
N ALA A 204 15.06 5.67 16.35
CA ALA A 204 13.73 5.99 15.85
C ALA A 204 12.71 5.95 17.00
N MET A 205 12.09 7.09 17.27
CA MET A 205 11.11 7.24 18.36
C MET A 205 9.69 7.37 17.80
N PRO A 206 8.67 6.75 18.41
CA PRO A 206 7.28 7.00 18.05
C PRO A 206 6.92 8.47 18.30
N LEU A 207 6.37 9.16 17.30
CA LEU A 207 5.95 10.57 17.47
C LEU A 207 4.73 10.72 18.38
N MET A 208 4.03 9.62 18.65
CA MET A 208 2.77 9.57 19.41
C MET A 208 2.95 9.60 20.94
N ASP A 209 4.12 9.23 21.49
CA ASP A 209 4.34 9.22 22.94
C ASP A 209 4.47 10.63 23.56
N SER A 210 4.54 11.65 22.71
CA SER A 210 4.65 13.07 23.08
C SER A 210 3.33 13.70 23.59
N ARG A 211 2.19 12.98 23.57
CA ARG A 211 0.85 13.50 23.96
C ARG A 211 0.80 14.11 25.38
N LYS A 212 1.69 13.72 26.29
CA LYS A 212 1.67 14.17 27.70
C LYS A 212 2.49 15.43 28.00
N GLY A 213 3.10 16.09 27.01
CA GLY A 213 3.98 17.24 27.28
C GLY A 213 4.24 18.20 26.11
N ARG A 214 3.52 18.11 24.99
CA ARG A 214 3.70 19.02 23.84
C ARG A 214 3.31 20.45 24.22
N THR A 215 4.32 21.23 24.64
CA THR A 215 4.25 22.69 24.71
C THR A 215 4.74 23.26 23.38
N GLY A 216 3.87 23.27 22.36
CA GLY A 216 4.04 24.06 21.14
C GLY A 216 5.00 23.53 20.05
N GLY A 217 4.54 23.62 18.80
CA GLY A 217 5.34 23.56 17.56
C GLY A 217 5.20 22.27 16.75
N ASP A 218 4.81 22.42 15.48
CA ASP A 218 4.73 21.40 14.42
C ASP A 218 6.09 20.69 14.28
N GLU A 219 6.11 19.36 14.39
CA GLU A 219 7.30 18.56 14.06
C GLU A 219 7.42 18.53 12.53
N PHE A 220 8.63 18.66 11.98
CA PHE A 220 8.85 18.65 10.54
C PHE A 220 9.55 17.34 10.14
N ILE A 221 8.92 16.52 9.32
CA ILE A 221 9.40 15.18 8.96
C ILE A 221 9.84 15.16 7.51
N ILE A 222 11.12 14.86 7.28
CA ILE A 222 11.66 14.55 5.96
C ILE A 222 11.67 13.03 5.78
N PHE A 223 10.95 12.55 4.77
CA PHE A 223 11.04 11.18 4.28
C PHE A 223 12.20 11.08 3.28
N PHE A 224 13.16 10.20 3.55
CA PHE A 224 14.17 9.84 2.56
C PHE A 224 13.73 8.63 1.76
N SER A 225 13.65 8.81 0.44
CA SER A 225 13.57 7.70 -0.50
C SER A 225 14.92 7.47 -1.17
N TYR A 226 15.42 6.24 -1.11
CA TYR A 226 16.76 5.90 -1.53
C TYR A 226 16.91 4.39 -1.80
N ARG A 227 18.01 4.01 -2.46
CA ARG A 227 18.38 2.60 -2.64
C ARG A 227 19.48 2.16 -1.68
N TRP A 228 19.62 0.85 -1.55
CA TRP A 228 20.80 0.23 -0.99
C TRP A 228 21.94 0.33 -2.02
N ILE A 229 23.05 0.94 -1.64
CA ILE A 229 24.25 1.09 -2.48
C ILE A 229 25.36 0.11 -2.09
N ASN A 230 25.23 -0.52 -0.93
CA ASN A 230 26.17 -1.55 -0.51
C ASN A 230 25.91 -2.84 -1.29
N HIS A 231 26.87 -3.23 -2.12
CA HIS A 231 26.82 -4.42 -2.95
C HIS A 231 27.77 -5.52 -2.46
N ASP A 232 28.35 -5.36 -1.26
CA ASP A 232 29.24 -6.36 -0.69
C ASP A 232 28.46 -7.66 -0.39
N PRO A 233 29.05 -8.85 -0.62
CA PRO A 233 28.43 -10.12 -0.27
C PRO A 233 28.07 -10.18 1.22
N GLY A 234 26.78 -10.32 1.53
CA GLY A 234 26.30 -10.36 2.92
C GLY A 234 26.16 -8.98 3.59
N ALA A 235 26.13 -7.89 2.81
CA ALA A 235 25.86 -6.56 3.34
C ALA A 235 24.57 -6.54 4.17
N ASN A 236 24.67 -6.00 5.39
CA ASN A 236 23.58 -5.84 6.35
C ASN A 236 23.21 -4.37 6.57
N SER A 237 23.72 -3.48 5.71
CA SER A 237 23.54 -2.04 5.75
C SER A 237 23.26 -1.54 4.33
N PRO A 238 22.34 -0.58 4.16
CA PRO A 238 22.12 0.06 2.86
C PRO A 238 23.29 0.95 2.43
N ASP A 239 24.17 1.33 3.37
CA ASP A 239 25.33 2.17 3.11
C ASP A 239 26.62 1.37 2.89
N ASP A 240 27.53 1.94 2.11
CA ASP A 240 28.87 1.41 1.88
C ASP A 240 29.84 1.70 3.04
N ALA A 241 31.04 1.13 2.97
CA ALA A 241 32.09 1.34 3.98
C ALA A 241 32.57 2.80 4.10
N ASN A 242 32.28 3.65 3.12
CA ASN A 242 32.63 5.07 3.10
C ASN A 242 31.51 5.96 3.67
N GLN A 243 30.38 5.37 4.07
CA GLN A 243 29.20 6.08 4.53
C GLN A 243 28.65 7.06 3.49
N THR A 244 28.71 6.66 2.22
CA THR A 244 28.34 7.51 1.08
C THR A 244 26.89 7.97 1.17
N GLN A 245 25.94 7.07 1.48
CA GLN A 245 24.54 7.45 1.62
C GLN A 245 24.25 8.31 2.83
N TYR A 246 24.84 8.00 3.99
CA TYR A 246 24.72 8.85 5.17
C TYR A 246 25.15 10.29 4.86
N LYS A 247 26.33 10.48 4.27
CA LYS A 247 26.83 11.80 3.88
C LYS A 247 25.95 12.49 2.85
N ARG A 248 25.40 11.74 1.88
CA ARG A 248 24.44 12.27 0.90
C ARG A 248 23.17 12.76 1.55
N MET A 249 22.60 12.01 2.50
CA MET A 249 21.41 12.43 3.26
C MET A 249 21.67 13.69 4.07
N ILE A 250 22.81 13.79 4.77
CA ILE A 250 23.17 15.00 5.51
C ILE A 250 23.28 16.20 4.57
N ALA A 251 24.03 16.08 3.47
CA ALA A 251 24.17 17.15 2.49
C ALA A 251 22.83 17.55 1.87
N ALA A 252 21.92 16.59 1.67
CA ALA A 252 20.58 16.86 1.16
C ALA A 252 19.73 17.65 2.17
N VAL A 253 19.78 17.29 3.45
CA VAL A 253 19.10 18.05 4.52
C VAL A 253 19.66 19.46 4.64
N GLU A 254 20.98 19.63 4.66
CA GLU A 254 21.62 20.94 4.71
C GLU A 254 21.21 21.81 3.51
N SER A 255 21.21 21.22 2.31
CA SER A 255 20.76 21.91 1.09
C SER A 255 19.27 22.26 1.13
N TYR A 256 18.44 21.38 1.69
CA TYR A 256 17.01 21.60 1.86
C TYR A 256 16.73 22.76 2.81
N LEU A 257 17.40 22.79 3.98
CA LEU A 257 17.26 23.87 4.96
C LEU A 257 17.79 25.21 4.45
N ALA A 258 18.81 25.20 3.59
CA ALA A 258 19.31 26.40 2.93
C ALA A 258 18.45 26.88 1.75
N HIS A 259 17.48 26.07 1.30
CA HIS A 259 16.67 26.38 0.13
C HIS A 259 15.65 27.49 0.46
N LYS A 260 15.60 28.52 -0.39
CA LYS A 260 14.83 29.77 -0.15
C LYS A 260 13.32 29.59 0.07
N GLU A 261 12.75 28.48 -0.41
CA GLU A 261 11.32 28.16 -0.33
C GLU A 261 10.99 27.25 0.85
N THR A 262 12.02 26.78 1.56
CA THR A 262 11.87 25.98 2.77
C THR A 262 11.48 26.89 3.94
N PRO A 263 10.47 26.53 4.74
CA PRO A 263 10.17 27.28 5.96
C PRO A 263 11.36 27.25 6.92
N ASP A 264 11.47 28.27 7.77
CA ASP A 264 12.46 28.28 8.84
C ASP A 264 12.11 27.18 9.87
N ILE A 265 12.84 26.06 9.80
CA ILE A 265 12.59 24.86 10.62
C ILE A 265 13.61 24.84 11.76
N PRO A 266 13.16 24.96 13.02
CA PRO A 266 14.06 24.81 14.16
C PRO A 266 14.70 23.42 14.17
N PRO A 267 16.02 23.28 14.41
CA PRO A 267 16.71 21.99 14.41
C PRO A 267 16.08 20.94 15.33
N GLU A 268 15.53 21.35 16.47
CA GLU A 268 14.86 20.46 17.44
C GLU A 268 13.49 19.95 16.98
N LYS A 269 12.93 20.57 15.93
CA LYS A 269 11.68 20.18 15.28
C LYS A 269 11.91 19.36 14.02
N LEU A 270 13.13 19.26 13.52
CA LEU A 270 13.44 18.47 12.35
C LEU A 270 13.58 16.98 12.70
N HIS A 271 12.87 16.16 11.96
CA HIS A 271 12.84 14.72 12.11
C HIS A 271 13.07 14.05 10.76
N ILE A 272 13.79 12.93 10.77
CA ILE A 272 14.08 12.13 9.59
C ILE A 272 13.34 10.80 9.68
N TRP A 273 12.66 10.45 8.60
CA TRP A 273 12.14 9.12 8.38
C TRP A 273 12.96 8.41 7.30
N MET A 274 13.45 7.20 7.62
CA MET A 274 14.06 6.29 6.65
C MET A 274 13.70 4.84 7.02
N ASP A 275 13.53 3.99 6.02
CA ASP A 275 13.10 2.61 6.19
C ASP A 275 14.04 1.80 7.11
N PHE A 276 15.36 1.88 6.90
CA PHE A 276 16.34 1.07 7.63
C PHE A 276 16.35 1.32 9.15
N ALA A 277 15.96 2.53 9.57
CA ALA A 277 15.92 2.95 10.96
C ALA A 277 14.51 2.88 11.57
N CYS A 278 13.49 3.25 10.79
CA CYS A 278 12.12 3.41 11.29
C CYS A 278 11.28 2.13 11.16
N VAL A 279 11.62 1.23 10.23
CA VAL A 279 10.99 -0.09 10.07
C VAL A 279 11.81 -1.13 10.81
N ASP A 280 11.15 -1.99 11.58
CA ASP A 280 11.81 -3.13 12.23
C ASP A 280 12.43 -4.07 11.19
N GLN A 281 13.76 -3.99 11.01
CA GLN A 281 14.48 -4.78 10.02
C GLN A 281 14.49 -6.29 10.34
N ASP A 282 14.18 -6.69 11.58
CA ASP A 282 14.05 -8.09 11.98
C ASP A 282 12.63 -8.63 11.73
N ASN A 283 11.63 -7.74 11.66
CA ASN A 283 10.25 -8.07 11.31
C ASN A 283 9.56 -6.95 10.49
N PRO A 284 9.92 -6.78 9.20
CA PRO A 284 9.62 -5.56 8.45
C PRO A 284 8.17 -5.47 7.95
N SER A 285 7.40 -6.56 8.02
CA SER A 285 6.11 -6.69 7.32
C SER A 285 5.13 -5.54 7.59
N THR A 286 4.96 -5.17 8.87
CA THR A 286 4.01 -4.13 9.30
C THR A 286 4.51 -2.72 8.99
N GLY A 287 5.82 -2.49 9.03
CA GLY A 287 6.43 -1.21 8.67
C GLY A 287 6.45 -0.97 7.16
N VAL A 288 6.77 -2.01 6.37
CA VAL A 288 6.67 -1.97 4.89
C VAL A 288 5.22 -1.72 4.47
N SER A 289 4.27 -2.40 5.13
CA SER A 289 2.84 -2.17 4.91
C SER A 289 2.38 -0.78 5.35
N ALA A 290 3.10 -0.09 6.23
CA ALA A 290 2.74 1.27 6.66
C ALA A 290 3.33 2.36 5.77
N LEU A 291 4.27 2.06 4.85
CA LEU A 291 4.99 3.07 4.04
C LEU A 291 4.07 4.10 3.38
N PRO A 292 2.97 3.71 2.70
CA PRO A 292 2.10 4.69 2.06
C PRO A 292 1.42 5.63 3.07
N LEU A 293 1.05 5.09 4.24
CA LEU A 293 0.42 5.86 5.31
C LEU A 293 1.43 6.82 5.95
N ILE A 294 2.69 6.40 6.07
CA ILE A 294 3.80 7.18 6.61
C ILE A 294 4.14 8.35 5.67
N ILE A 295 4.31 8.10 4.36
CA ILE A 295 4.65 9.13 3.37
C ILE A 295 3.59 10.25 3.37
N ALA A 296 2.32 9.88 3.51
CA ALA A 296 1.22 10.83 3.60
C ALA A 296 1.25 11.73 4.85
N GLN A 297 2.06 11.41 5.85
CA GLN A 297 2.24 12.20 7.08
C GLN A 297 3.53 13.02 7.09
N CYS A 298 4.42 12.87 6.09
CA CYS A 298 5.69 13.61 6.03
C CYS A 298 5.55 14.95 5.31
N ASP A 299 6.23 15.99 5.75
CA ASP A 299 6.18 17.33 5.13
C ASP A 299 6.95 17.42 3.82
N ALA A 300 8.09 16.72 3.78
CA ALA A 300 8.97 16.72 2.63
C ALA A 300 9.43 15.31 2.29
N VAL A 301 9.58 15.07 1.00
CA VAL A 301 10.20 13.86 0.46
C VAL A 301 11.47 14.29 -0.24
N ILE A 302 12.59 13.66 0.11
CA ILE A 302 13.86 13.80 -0.59
C ILE A 302 14.21 12.46 -1.22
N THR A 303 14.20 12.43 -2.55
CA THR A 303 14.64 11.29 -3.35
C THR A 303 16.14 11.41 -3.62
N LEU A 304 16.93 10.46 -3.13
CA LEU A 304 18.34 10.33 -3.50
C LEU A 304 18.42 9.55 -4.81
N GLN A 305 18.42 10.28 -5.93
CA GLN A 305 18.38 9.68 -7.25
C GLN A 305 19.76 9.16 -7.68
N ASP A 306 19.74 8.00 -8.31
CA ASP A 306 20.82 7.39 -9.07
C ASP A 306 20.23 6.74 -10.33
N ASP A 307 21.09 6.17 -11.16
CA ASP A 307 20.73 5.64 -12.49
C ASP A 307 19.67 4.53 -12.43
N ASP A 308 19.61 3.79 -11.32
CA ASP A 308 18.73 2.62 -11.15
C ASP A 308 17.52 2.90 -10.25
N TYR A 309 17.34 4.13 -9.75
CA TYR A 309 16.32 4.43 -8.75
C TYR A 309 14.90 4.10 -9.26
N PHE A 310 14.57 4.56 -10.48
CA PHE A 310 13.26 4.32 -11.10
C PHE A 310 13.09 2.93 -11.70
N ASP A 311 14.11 2.08 -11.61
CA ASP A 311 13.95 0.66 -11.95
C ASP A 311 13.31 -0.12 -10.80
N ARG A 312 13.30 0.40 -9.56
CA ARG A 312 12.85 -0.35 -8.38
C ARG A 312 11.39 -0.06 -8.04
N ALA A 313 10.60 -1.12 -7.91
CA ALA A 313 9.15 -1.02 -7.78
C ALA A 313 8.73 -0.21 -6.53
N TRP A 314 9.33 -0.46 -5.38
CA TRP A 314 9.04 0.28 -4.14
C TRP A 314 9.42 1.77 -4.25
N CYS A 315 10.57 2.10 -4.83
CA CYS A 315 10.96 3.50 -5.08
C CYS A 315 9.97 4.20 -6.02
N CYS A 316 9.45 3.48 -7.02
CA CYS A 316 8.40 3.99 -7.89
C CYS A 316 7.05 4.17 -7.16
N VAL A 317 6.67 3.29 -6.23
CA VAL A 317 5.47 3.49 -5.39
C VAL A 317 5.60 4.78 -4.59
N GLU A 318 6.74 4.98 -3.95
CA GLU A 318 7.03 6.18 -3.15
C GLU A 318 6.91 7.44 -4.02
N ALA A 319 7.56 7.45 -5.19
CA ALA A 319 7.48 8.56 -6.14
C ALA A 319 6.04 8.81 -6.64
N LEU A 320 5.30 7.76 -6.98
CA LEU A 320 3.90 7.86 -7.44
C LEU A 320 3.01 8.48 -6.34
N LEU A 321 3.17 8.00 -5.11
CA LEU A 321 2.39 8.47 -3.98
C LEU A 321 2.74 9.93 -3.66
N THR A 322 4.02 10.27 -3.55
CA THR A 322 4.48 11.65 -3.31
C THR A 322 3.98 12.59 -4.39
N GLN A 323 4.06 12.21 -5.67
CA GLN A 323 3.53 12.99 -6.77
C GLN A 323 2.03 13.21 -6.63
N THR A 324 1.28 12.14 -6.37
CA THR A 324 -0.18 12.16 -6.20
C THR A 324 -0.59 13.09 -5.05
N LEU A 325 0.08 12.93 -3.90
CA LEU A 325 -0.13 13.74 -2.72
C LEU A 325 0.14 15.24 -2.98
N ARG A 326 1.25 15.54 -3.66
CA ARG A 326 1.64 16.91 -4.05
C ARG A 326 0.65 17.53 -5.05
N GLU A 327 0.20 16.77 -6.04
CA GLU A 327 -0.72 17.22 -7.09
C GLU A 327 -2.12 17.54 -6.54
N ILE A 328 -2.62 16.74 -5.60
CA ILE A 328 -4.00 16.83 -5.11
C ILE A 328 -4.12 17.75 -3.90
N TYR A 329 -3.21 17.59 -2.93
CA TYR A 329 -3.32 18.23 -1.62
C TYR A 329 -2.41 19.46 -1.48
N HIS A 330 -1.32 19.53 -2.26
CA HIS A 330 -0.34 20.63 -2.25
C HIS A 330 0.33 20.89 -0.89
N VAL A 331 0.36 19.88 0.00
CA VAL A 331 0.94 20.02 1.35
C VAL A 331 2.34 19.44 1.48
N HIS A 332 2.82 18.69 0.48
CA HIS A 332 4.12 18.03 0.51
C HIS A 332 5.11 18.72 -0.43
N SER A 333 6.33 18.94 0.06
CA SER A 333 7.47 19.32 -0.77
C SER A 333 8.18 18.08 -1.30
N TRP A 334 8.59 18.08 -2.58
CA TRP A 334 9.31 16.95 -3.16
C TRP A 334 10.56 17.41 -3.89
N PHE A 335 11.70 16.92 -3.41
CA PHE A 335 13.02 17.22 -3.92
C PHE A 335 13.73 15.94 -4.37
N GLN A 336 14.64 16.12 -5.32
CA GLN A 336 15.60 15.11 -5.76
C GLN A 336 17.01 15.61 -5.52
N GLN A 337 17.90 14.72 -5.10
CA GLN A 337 19.33 14.97 -5.10
C GLN A 337 19.97 14.22 -6.28
N VAL A 338 20.53 14.96 -7.22
CA VAL A 338 21.16 14.47 -8.46
C VAL A 338 22.59 15.00 -8.58
N PRO A 339 23.50 14.33 -9.29
CA PRO A 339 24.82 14.90 -9.54
C PRO A 339 24.72 16.06 -10.54
N ASP A 340 25.43 17.16 -10.27
CA ASP A 340 25.65 18.26 -11.21
C ASP A 340 26.67 17.86 -12.29
N GLU A 341 26.92 18.76 -13.26
CA GLU A 341 27.90 18.53 -14.33
C GLU A 341 29.34 18.31 -13.83
N SER A 342 29.64 18.72 -12.59
CA SER A 342 30.92 18.52 -11.92
C SER A 342 30.95 17.26 -11.04
N GLY A 343 29.86 16.48 -10.99
CA GLY A 343 29.72 15.30 -10.15
C GLY A 343 29.43 15.61 -8.67
N ARG A 344 29.12 16.87 -8.32
CA ARG A 344 28.69 17.23 -6.97
C ARG A 344 27.19 17.07 -6.84
N TRP A 345 26.75 16.60 -5.67
CA TRP A 345 25.33 16.42 -5.41
C TRP A 345 24.61 17.77 -5.24
N GLU A 346 23.55 17.98 -6.02
CA GLU A 346 22.71 19.17 -5.96
C GLU A 346 21.27 18.76 -5.65
N LEU A 347 20.62 19.52 -4.77
CA LEU A 347 19.20 19.35 -4.45
C LEU A 347 18.35 20.24 -5.36
N ARG A 348 17.37 19.66 -6.03
CA ARG A 348 16.44 20.36 -6.93
C ARG A 348 15.01 19.91 -6.66
N TYR A 349 14.03 20.74 -7.02
CA TYR A 349 12.65 20.27 -7.04
C TYR A 349 12.50 19.11 -8.00
N MET A 350 11.71 18.12 -7.58
CA MET A 350 11.34 17.03 -8.48
C MET A 350 10.34 17.55 -9.52
N GLU A 351 10.60 17.25 -10.79
CA GLU A 351 9.65 17.48 -11.87
C GLU A 351 8.57 16.37 -11.88
N PRO A 352 7.31 16.68 -12.25
CA PRO A 352 6.28 15.66 -12.37
C PRO A 352 6.68 14.55 -13.34
N ILE A 353 6.53 13.29 -12.92
CA ILE A 353 6.85 12.14 -13.74
C ILE A 353 5.60 11.81 -14.57
N SER A 354 5.68 11.99 -15.89
CA SER A 354 4.53 11.84 -16.79
C SER A 354 4.08 10.38 -16.98
N ARG A 355 4.99 9.41 -16.84
CA ARG A 355 4.73 7.97 -17.06
C ARG A 355 5.59 7.12 -16.15
N LEU A 356 5.20 7.02 -14.89
CA LEU A 356 5.72 6.00 -14.00
C LEU A 356 4.79 4.78 -14.10
N THR A 357 5.35 3.63 -14.46
CA THR A 357 4.62 2.37 -14.45
C THR A 357 5.37 1.38 -13.58
N LEU A 358 4.63 0.66 -12.73
CA LEU A 358 5.21 -0.39 -11.91
C LEU A 358 5.38 -1.70 -12.68
N ALA A 359 4.74 -1.82 -13.85
CA ALA A 359 4.89 -2.97 -14.73
C ALA A 359 6.34 -3.05 -15.26
N GLY A 360 7.04 -4.14 -14.94
CA GLY A 360 8.43 -4.36 -15.37
C GLY A 360 9.52 -3.80 -14.45
N THR A 361 9.14 -3.15 -13.35
CA THR A 361 10.11 -2.71 -12.32
C THR A 361 10.68 -3.90 -11.54
N LYS A 362 11.91 -3.75 -11.04
CA LYS A 362 12.64 -4.75 -10.26
C LYS A 362 12.13 -4.79 -8.81
N LEU A 363 11.94 -5.99 -8.28
CA LEU A 363 11.63 -6.25 -6.88
C LEU A 363 12.73 -7.12 -6.26
N THR A 364 12.99 -6.93 -4.97
CA THR A 364 13.82 -7.87 -4.20
C THR A 364 13.10 -9.20 -4.02
N HIS A 365 11.79 -9.15 -3.74
CA HIS A 365 10.92 -10.31 -3.61
C HIS A 365 9.73 -10.16 -4.55
N GLU A 366 9.59 -11.06 -5.53
CA GLU A 366 8.50 -11.00 -6.52
C GLU A 366 7.12 -11.15 -5.87
N SER A 367 7.04 -11.78 -4.69
CA SER A 367 5.82 -11.84 -3.88
C SER A 367 5.23 -10.46 -3.54
N ASP A 368 6.03 -9.38 -3.57
CA ASP A 368 5.54 -8.03 -3.32
C ASP A 368 4.81 -7.39 -4.51
N ARG A 369 4.85 -8.02 -5.70
CA ARG A 369 4.27 -7.46 -6.93
C ARG A 369 2.79 -7.12 -6.77
N ALA A 370 2.00 -8.02 -6.21
CA ALA A 370 0.57 -7.81 -6.00
C ALA A 370 0.30 -6.59 -5.10
N LYS A 371 1.10 -6.42 -4.03
CA LYS A 371 1.01 -5.28 -3.12
C LYS A 371 1.36 -3.97 -3.81
N VAL A 372 2.47 -3.94 -4.54
CA VAL A 372 2.94 -2.77 -5.28
C VAL A 372 1.92 -2.33 -6.34
N MET A 373 1.40 -3.28 -7.13
CA MET A 373 0.35 -3.00 -8.13
C MET A 373 -0.96 -2.52 -7.50
N PHE A 374 -1.31 -3.04 -6.32
CA PHE A 374 -2.46 -2.54 -5.56
C PHE A 374 -2.23 -1.08 -5.14
N LEU A 375 -1.05 -0.73 -4.62
CA LEU A 375 -0.73 0.64 -4.21
C LEU A 375 -0.72 1.61 -5.39
N GLU A 376 -0.26 1.18 -6.58
CA GLU A 376 -0.39 1.95 -7.82
C GLU A 376 -1.84 2.37 -8.07
N ARG A 377 -2.75 1.39 -7.98
CA ARG A 377 -4.19 1.59 -8.18
C ARG A 377 -4.78 2.50 -7.10
N GLN A 378 -4.40 2.31 -5.83
CA GLN A 378 -4.86 3.17 -4.74
C GLN A 378 -4.43 4.61 -4.92
N CYS A 379 -3.20 4.86 -5.39
CA CYS A 379 -2.75 6.20 -5.74
C CYS A 379 -3.61 6.78 -6.89
N GLY A 380 -3.96 5.96 -7.88
CA GLY A 380 -4.90 6.32 -8.94
C GLY A 380 -6.28 6.76 -8.40
N LEU A 381 -6.81 6.09 -7.36
CA LEU A 381 -8.09 6.42 -6.73
C LEU A 381 -8.07 7.69 -5.87
N LEU A 382 -6.89 8.26 -5.59
CA LEU A 382 -6.80 9.53 -4.86
C LEU A 382 -7.09 10.73 -5.75
N ARG A 383 -6.73 10.64 -7.04
CA ARG A 383 -7.00 11.65 -8.08
C ARG A 383 -8.50 11.81 -8.28
#